data_AF-A0A453J4V4-F1
#
_entry.id   AF-A0A453J4V4-F1
#
_cell.length_a   1.000
_cell.length_b   1.000
_cell.length_c   1.000
_cell.angle_alpha   90.00
_cell.angle_beta   90.00
_cell.angle_gamma   90.00
#
_symmetry.space_group_name_H-M   'P 1'
#
loop_
_entity.id
_entity.type
_entity.pdbx_description
1 polymer ?
#
loop_
_entity_poly.entity_id
_entity_poly.type
_entity_poly.pdbx_seq_one_letter_code
_entity_poly.pdbx_strand_id
1 'polypeptide(L)'
;MSECVVSLASFNGNSRCFACTGVYINCNPVRILTTASLVKTSGDGNKIDDNLRIEVHLNNKQHVTGTLKHYDLRYNVAVVEIMGSYSSCAVDVEERISFTPNIEVLAVGRLFERPKLMASRGVLIDRKSKLACEELGISTCKITKVYVYFACLYVSHVAKQLFVLEI
;
A
#
# COMPACT_ATOMS: atom_id res chain seq x y z
N MET A 1 10.62 2.75 10.15
CA MET A 1 9.93 2.36 8.89
C MET A 1 9.40 0.94 8.87
N SER A 2 10.21 -0.11 9.13
CA SER A 2 9.71 -1.51 9.16
C SER A 2 8.46 -1.72 10.03
N GLU A 3 8.41 -1.05 11.18
CA GLU A 3 7.29 -1.10 12.13
C GLU A 3 5.99 -0.49 11.60
N CYS A 4 6.09 0.40 10.62
CA CYS A 4 4.94 1.04 9.98
C CYS A 4 4.38 0.22 8.80
N VAL A 5 5.10 -0.82 8.35
CA VAL A 5 4.78 -1.59 7.14
C VAL A 5 4.20 -2.95 7.49
N VAL A 6 3.00 -3.23 6.98
CA VAL A 6 2.25 -4.47 7.16
C VAL A 6 1.97 -5.15 5.83
N SER A 7 1.57 -6.42 5.87
CA SER A 7 1.02 -7.10 4.70
C SER A 7 -0.48 -7.32 4.86
N LEU A 8 -1.21 -7.26 3.75
CA LEU A 8 -2.65 -7.47 3.69
C LEU A 8 -2.97 -8.49 2.60
N ALA A 9 -4.10 -9.16 2.74
CA ALA A 9 -4.69 -9.92 1.66
C ALA A 9 -6.20 -9.90 1.74
N SER A 10 -6.84 -10.08 0.59
CA SER A 10 -8.28 -10.28 0.48
C SER A 10 -8.60 -11.73 0.16
N PHE A 11 -9.73 -12.17 0.69
CA PHE A 11 -10.19 -13.54 0.55
C PHE A 11 -11.67 -13.60 0.18
N ASN A 12 -11.99 -14.47 -0.77
CA ASN A 12 -13.34 -14.94 -1.01
C ASN A 12 -13.45 -16.35 -0.41
N GLY A 13 -14.12 -16.46 0.74
CA GLY A 13 -14.09 -17.65 1.58
C GLY A 13 -12.65 -17.99 2.02
N ASN A 14 -12.15 -19.15 1.61
CA ASN A 14 -10.79 -19.61 1.89
C ASN A 14 -9.81 -19.33 0.74
N SER A 15 -10.30 -18.83 -0.40
CA SER A 15 -9.47 -18.55 -1.55
C SER A 15 -8.94 -17.12 -1.48
N ARG A 16 -7.62 -16.97 -1.52
CA ARG A 16 -6.98 -15.66 -1.57
C ARG A 16 -7.15 -15.04 -2.94
N CYS A 17 -7.70 -13.83 -2.98
CA CYS A 17 -7.91 -13.07 -4.21
C CYS A 17 -6.72 -12.18 -4.54
N PHE A 18 -6.18 -11.50 -3.53
CA PHE A 18 -5.11 -10.52 -3.70
C PHE A 18 -4.24 -10.42 -2.44
N ALA A 19 -2.98 -10.03 -2.57
CA ALA A 19 -2.07 -9.81 -1.46
C ALA A 19 -1.18 -8.60 -1.74
N CYS A 20 -0.97 -7.76 -0.73
CA CYS A 20 -0.26 -6.51 -0.87
C CYS A 20 0.44 -6.03 0.39
N THR A 21 1.15 -4.91 0.24
CA THR A 21 1.67 -4.11 1.34
C THR A 21 0.68 -3.02 1.76
N GLY A 22 0.70 -2.67 3.05
CA GLY A 22 0.09 -1.43 3.55
C GLY A 22 0.99 -0.73 4.55
N VAL A 23 0.67 0.55 4.81
CA VAL A 23 1.40 1.40 5.75
C VAL A 23 0.44 2.08 6.71
N TYR A 24 0.79 2.11 8.01
CA TYR A 24 0.01 2.86 8.98
C TYR A 24 0.11 4.37 8.72
N ILE A 25 -1.04 5.03 8.61
CA ILE A 25 -1.18 6.49 8.45
C ILE A 25 -1.89 7.14 9.64
N ASN A 26 -2.46 6.34 10.54
CA ASN A 26 -3.00 6.79 11.82
C ASN A 26 -2.94 5.63 12.81
N CYS A 27 -2.76 5.93 14.10
CA CYS A 27 -2.72 4.93 15.17
C CYS A 27 -3.99 4.89 16.02
N ASN A 28 -4.87 5.89 15.93
CA ASN A 28 -6.13 5.90 16.68
C ASN A 28 -7.27 6.65 15.93
N PRO A 29 -8.25 5.94 15.36
CA PRO A 29 -8.24 4.49 15.11
C PRO A 29 -7.08 4.12 14.16
N VAL A 30 -6.62 2.87 14.21
CA VAL A 30 -5.51 2.43 13.36
C VAL A 30 -5.98 2.38 11.90
N ARG A 31 -5.35 3.19 11.04
CA ARG A 31 -5.65 3.25 9.60
C ARG A 31 -4.43 2.89 8.79
N ILE A 32 -4.65 2.05 7.80
CA ILE A 32 -3.65 1.52 6.89
C ILE A 32 -3.97 2.02 5.49
N LEU A 33 -3.02 2.71 4.88
CA LEU A 33 -3.05 3.06 3.47
C LEU A 33 -2.54 1.87 2.65
N THR A 34 -3.31 1.47 1.65
CA THR A 34 -3.00 0.33 0.78
C THR A 34 -3.64 0.52 -0.59
N THR A 35 -3.46 -0.44 -1.47
CA THR A 35 -4.00 -0.42 -2.83
C THR A 35 -5.49 -0.75 -2.85
N ALA A 36 -6.25 -0.11 -3.74
CA ALA A 36 -7.64 -0.49 -3.98
C ALA A 36 -7.78 -1.83 -4.71
N SER A 37 -6.72 -2.32 -5.36
CA SER A 37 -6.69 -3.67 -5.95
C SER A 37 -6.88 -4.78 -4.90
N LEU A 38 -6.69 -4.47 -3.61
CA LEU A 38 -7.04 -5.35 -2.49
C LEU A 38 -8.52 -5.76 -2.51
N VAL A 39 -9.43 -4.88 -2.93
CA VAL A 39 -10.88 -5.11 -2.85
C VAL A 39 -11.57 -5.16 -4.20
N LYS A 40 -10.83 -5.19 -5.30
CA LYS A 40 -11.40 -5.23 -6.65
C LYS A 40 -12.04 -6.58 -6.97
N THR A 41 -13.13 -6.54 -7.72
CA THR A 41 -13.79 -7.74 -8.26
C THR A 41 -12.91 -8.37 -9.35
N SER A 42 -12.85 -9.71 -9.40
CA SER A 42 -12.19 -10.40 -10.51
C SER A 42 -12.98 -10.20 -11.81
N GLY A 43 -12.36 -9.64 -12.85
CA GLY A 43 -12.94 -9.52 -14.20
C GLY A 43 -13.55 -8.15 -14.56
N ASP A 44 -13.90 -7.31 -13.58
CA ASP A 44 -14.37 -5.93 -13.81
C ASP A 44 -13.45 -4.95 -13.08
N GLY A 45 -12.61 -4.24 -13.84
CA GLY A 45 -11.51 -3.43 -13.31
C GLY A 45 -11.94 -2.21 -12.48
N ASN A 46 -13.23 -1.86 -12.48
CA ASN A 46 -13.76 -0.65 -11.85
C ASN A 46 -14.85 -0.91 -10.80
N LYS A 47 -14.96 -2.14 -10.27
CA LYS A 47 -15.87 -2.45 -9.15
C LYS A 47 -15.12 -3.07 -7.99
N ILE A 48 -15.68 -2.87 -6.80
CA ILE A 48 -15.24 -3.54 -5.57
C ILE A 48 -16.17 -4.72 -5.28
N ASP A 49 -15.63 -5.72 -4.58
CA ASP A 49 -16.42 -6.82 -4.02
C ASP A 49 -16.48 -6.67 -2.50
N ASP A 50 -17.63 -6.20 -2.01
CA ASP A 50 -17.89 -5.95 -0.60
C ASP A 50 -17.92 -7.23 0.26
N ASN A 51 -17.93 -8.41 -0.37
CA ASN A 51 -17.91 -9.69 0.34
C ASN A 51 -16.48 -10.18 0.64
N LEU A 52 -15.46 -9.47 0.13
CA LEU A 52 -14.07 -9.84 0.37
C LEU A 52 -13.70 -9.60 1.84
N ARG A 53 -13.21 -10.66 2.48
CA ARG A 53 -12.62 -10.56 3.82
C ARG A 53 -11.19 -10.05 3.70
N ILE A 54 -10.89 -8.94 4.37
CA ILE A 54 -9.53 -8.39 4.44
C ILE A 54 -8.83 -8.93 5.68
N GLU A 55 -7.68 -9.57 5.50
CA GLU A 55 -6.77 -9.94 6.59
C GLU A 55 -5.54 -9.03 6.58
N VAL A 56 -5.09 -8.64 7.77
CA VAL A 56 -3.89 -7.84 8.00
C VAL A 56 -2.92 -8.63 8.86
N HIS A 57 -1.71 -8.83 8.35
CA HIS A 57 -0.60 -9.45 9.07
C HIS A 57 0.26 -8.35 9.70
N LEU A 58 0.20 -8.29 11.03
CA LEU A 58 0.88 -7.30 11.86
C LEU A 58 2.33 -7.73 12.13
N ASN A 59 3.16 -6.75 12.52
CA ASN A 59 4.59 -6.98 12.78
C ASN A 59 4.87 -7.88 14.00
N ASN A 60 3.93 -7.95 14.94
CA ASN A 60 3.97 -8.84 16.10
C ASN A 60 3.48 -10.27 15.78
N LYS A 61 3.35 -10.63 14.49
CA LYS A 61 2.84 -11.92 14.00
C LYS A 61 1.37 -12.19 14.32
N GLN A 62 0.61 -11.17 14.73
CA GLN A 62 -0.84 -11.28 14.86
C GLN A 62 -1.51 -11.07 13.49
N HIS A 63 -2.66 -11.71 13.34
CA HIS A 63 -3.49 -11.68 12.15
C HIS A 63 -4.84 -11.11 12.58
N VAL A 64 -5.25 -10.01 11.96
CA VAL A 64 -6.50 -9.32 12.31
C VAL A 64 -7.34 -9.04 11.07
N THR A 65 -8.65 -8.96 11.25
CA THR A 65 -9.57 -8.56 10.18
C THR A 65 -9.53 -7.05 9.99
N GLY A 66 -9.38 -6.61 8.76
CA GLY A 66 -9.49 -5.20 8.37
C GLY A 66 -10.88 -4.87 7.82
N THR A 67 -11.28 -3.61 8.01
CA THR A 67 -12.51 -3.05 7.46
C THR A 67 -12.16 -1.96 6.47
N LEU A 68 -12.63 -2.06 5.22
CA LEU A 68 -12.49 -0.99 4.24
C LEU A 68 -13.27 0.25 4.68
N LYS A 69 -12.62 1.43 4.68
CA LYS A 69 -13.25 2.71 5.05
C LYS A 69 -13.39 3.67 3.88
N HIS A 70 -12.33 3.80 3.10
CA HIS A 70 -12.28 4.69 1.96
C HIS A 70 -11.51 4.02 0.82
N TYR A 71 -11.83 4.40 -0.41
CA TYR A 71 -11.05 4.03 -1.58
C TYR A 71 -11.27 5.02 -2.71
N ASP A 72 -10.30 5.09 -3.63
CA ASP A 72 -10.46 5.71 -4.95
C ASP A 72 -9.81 4.78 -5.99
N LEU A 73 -10.64 4.19 -6.85
CA LEU A 73 -10.20 3.25 -7.90
C LEU A 73 -9.38 3.94 -8.99
N ARG A 74 -9.55 5.26 -9.20
CA ARG A 74 -8.80 6.02 -10.21
C ARG A 74 -7.34 6.16 -9.83
N TYR A 75 -7.07 6.35 -8.55
CA TYR A 75 -5.71 6.42 -7.98
C TYR A 75 -5.21 5.06 -7.48
N ASN A 76 -6.11 4.08 -7.46
CA ASN A 76 -5.91 2.75 -6.90
C ASN A 76 -5.48 2.74 -5.43
N VAL A 77 -6.13 3.57 -4.61
CA VAL A 77 -5.83 3.72 -3.19
C VAL A 77 -7.02 3.28 -2.35
N ALA A 78 -6.76 2.63 -1.23
CA ALA A 78 -7.72 2.24 -0.22
C ALA A 78 -7.19 2.51 1.19
N VAL A 79 -8.11 2.75 2.12
CA VAL A 79 -7.86 2.89 3.54
C VAL A 79 -8.58 1.77 4.27
N VAL A 80 -7.81 0.94 4.97
CA VAL A 80 -8.30 -0.16 5.81
C VAL A 80 -8.14 0.25 7.27
N GLU A 81 -9.18 0.10 8.06
CA GLU A 81 -9.16 0.29 9.51
C GLU A 81 -9.09 -1.08 10.21
N ILE A 82 -8.29 -1.16 11.28
CA ILE A 82 -8.28 -2.33 12.18
C ILE A 82 -8.68 -1.87 13.59
N MET A 83 -9.46 -2.70 14.28
CA MET A 83 -9.99 -2.40 15.61
C MET A 83 -9.04 -2.87 16.71
N GLY A 84 -8.43 -1.94 17.46
CA GLY A 84 -7.52 -2.23 18.57
C GLY A 84 -6.27 -1.35 18.54
N SER A 85 -5.37 -1.55 19.49
CA SER A 85 -4.11 -0.79 19.61
C SER A 85 -2.92 -1.64 19.17
N TYR A 86 -2.60 -1.59 17.87
CA TYR A 86 -1.59 -2.48 17.26
C TYR A 86 -0.35 -1.80 16.70
N SER A 87 -0.32 -0.46 16.70
CA SER A 87 0.82 0.29 16.17
C SER A 87 1.14 1.50 17.04
N SER A 88 2.43 1.68 17.32
CA SER A 88 3.02 2.93 17.79
C SER A 88 3.62 3.77 16.64
N CYS A 89 3.53 3.27 15.40
CA CYS A 89 4.17 3.83 14.21
C CYS A 89 3.07 4.26 13.22
N ALA A 90 3.02 5.56 12.91
CA ALA A 90 2.27 6.09 11.78
C ALA A 90 3.18 6.97 10.93
N VAL A 91 2.89 6.99 9.64
CA VAL A 91 3.66 7.68 8.62
C VAL A 91 2.91 8.97 8.25
N ASP A 92 3.58 10.12 8.37
CA ASP A 92 3.02 11.45 8.08
C ASP A 92 2.78 11.71 6.59
N VAL A 93 1.53 11.64 6.14
CA VAL A 93 1.20 11.97 4.75
C VAL A 93 1.30 13.48 4.53
N GLU A 94 2.18 13.91 3.64
CA GLU A 94 2.38 15.32 3.32
C GLU A 94 1.50 15.74 2.14
N GLU A 95 0.83 16.88 2.26
CA GLU A 95 -0.22 17.31 1.32
C GLU A 95 0.31 17.66 -0.07
N ARG A 96 1.55 18.19 -0.15
CA ARG A 96 2.16 18.61 -1.42
C ARG A 96 3.66 18.46 -1.40
N ILE A 97 4.17 17.68 -2.35
CA ILE A 97 5.61 17.57 -2.61
C ILE A 97 5.85 17.81 -4.08
N SER A 98 6.74 18.74 -4.40
CA SER A 98 7.25 18.90 -5.75
C SER A 98 8.32 17.85 -6.01
N PHE A 99 8.09 17.01 -7.02
CA PHE A 99 9.07 16.03 -7.44
C PHE A 99 10.01 16.64 -8.48
N THR A 100 11.31 16.49 -8.28
CA THR A 100 12.27 16.57 -9.38
C THR A 100 12.54 15.17 -9.91
N PRO A 101 12.63 14.98 -11.23
CA PRO A 101 13.08 13.70 -11.79
C PRO A 101 14.45 13.29 -11.22
N ASN A 102 14.74 11.99 -11.18
CA ASN A 102 16.00 11.41 -10.70
C ASN A 102 16.25 11.48 -9.18
N ILE A 103 15.21 11.75 -8.38
CA ILE A 103 15.31 11.56 -6.92
C ILE A 103 15.47 10.06 -6.62
N GLU A 104 16.47 9.72 -5.82
CA GLU A 104 16.63 8.38 -5.28
C GLU A 104 15.55 8.06 -4.25
N VAL A 105 14.97 6.87 -4.38
CA VAL A 105 13.86 6.40 -3.57
C VAL A 105 14.08 4.97 -3.10
N LEU A 106 13.50 4.64 -1.95
CA LEU A 106 13.47 3.29 -1.41
C LEU A 106 12.02 2.83 -1.31
N ALA A 107 11.66 1.82 -2.10
CA ALA A 107 10.41 1.11 -1.93
C ALA A 107 10.55 0.08 -0.81
N VAL A 108 9.59 0.02 0.11
CA VAL A 108 9.55 -0.94 1.22
C VAL A 108 8.22 -1.68 1.19
N GLY A 109 8.25 -2.99 1.43
CA GLY A 109 7.04 -3.81 1.50
C GLY A 109 7.21 -5.03 2.37
N ARG A 110 6.11 -5.76 2.57
CA ARG A 110 6.10 -7.03 3.33
C ARG A 110 5.32 -8.06 2.54
N LEU A 111 5.87 -9.28 2.46
CA LEU A 111 5.15 -10.39 1.84
C LEU A 111 4.03 -10.89 2.77
N PHE A 112 2.97 -11.40 2.17
CA PHE A 112 1.84 -11.94 2.93
C PHE A 112 2.11 -13.37 3.42
N GLU A 113 2.61 -14.24 2.54
CA GLU A 113 2.88 -15.67 2.84
C GLU A 113 4.00 -15.84 3.85
N ARG A 114 4.95 -14.91 3.86
CA ARG A 114 6.08 -14.88 4.77
C ARG A 114 6.18 -13.44 5.25
N PRO A 115 6.10 -13.14 6.56
CA PRO A 115 6.15 -11.76 7.07
C PRO A 115 7.57 -11.15 6.99
N LYS A 116 8.28 -11.39 5.89
CA LYS A 116 9.61 -10.88 5.60
C LYS A 116 9.50 -9.48 5.02
N LEU A 117 10.23 -8.55 5.63
CA LEU A 117 10.40 -7.20 5.10
C LEU A 117 11.22 -7.26 3.81
N MET A 118 10.83 -6.47 2.83
CA MET A 118 11.49 -6.30 1.55
C MET A 118 11.77 -4.82 1.31
N ALA A 119 12.89 -4.54 0.67
CA ALA A 119 13.19 -3.20 0.22
C ALA A 119 13.89 -3.25 -1.13
N SER A 120 13.64 -2.24 -1.96
CA SER A 120 14.27 -2.09 -3.27
C SER A 120 14.57 -0.62 -3.51
N ARG A 121 15.81 -0.35 -3.93
CA ARG A 121 16.27 1.00 -4.26
C ARG A 121 16.00 1.28 -5.73
N GLY A 122 15.61 2.51 -6.02
CA GLY A 122 15.39 2.99 -7.38
C GLY A 122 15.47 4.50 -7.45
N VAL A 123 15.04 5.03 -8.59
CA VAL A 123 14.92 6.47 -8.83
C VAL A 123 13.53 6.77 -9.34
N LEU A 124 13.00 7.94 -8.97
CA LEU A 124 11.78 8.47 -9.56
C LEU A 124 12.08 8.89 -11.01
N ILE A 125 11.27 8.39 -11.94
CA ILE A 125 11.40 8.71 -13.36
C ILE A 125 10.30 9.68 -13.78
N ASP A 126 10.64 10.58 -14.70
CA ASP A 126 9.69 11.48 -15.34
C ASP A 126 8.86 10.71 -16.38
N ARG A 127 7.92 9.92 -15.89
CA ARG A 127 7.03 9.12 -16.72
C ARG A 127 5.64 9.11 -16.08
N LYS A 128 4.63 9.43 -16.89
CA LYS A 128 3.23 9.35 -16.47
C LYS A 128 2.83 7.92 -16.11
N SER A 129 2.09 7.79 -15.01
CA SER A 129 1.41 6.54 -14.62
C SER A 129 0.47 6.06 -15.73
N LYS A 130 0.18 4.74 -15.74
CA LYS A 130 -0.88 4.18 -16.58
C LYS A 130 -2.28 4.53 -16.04
N LEU A 131 -2.37 4.97 -14.81
CA LEU A 131 -3.60 5.50 -14.24
C LEU A 131 -3.86 6.90 -14.81
N ALA A 132 -5.13 7.29 -14.83
CA ALA A 132 -5.59 8.58 -15.37
C ALA A 132 -5.20 9.80 -14.52
N CYS A 133 -4.10 9.72 -13.76
CA CYS A 133 -3.65 10.74 -12.83
C CYS A 133 -2.22 11.17 -13.16
N GLU A 134 -2.05 12.48 -13.40
CA GLU A 134 -0.76 13.11 -13.72
C GLU A 134 0.11 13.34 -12.48
N GLU A 135 -0.47 13.28 -11.28
CA GLU A 135 0.20 13.50 -9.99
C GLU A 135 0.94 12.24 -9.52
N LEU A 136 0.68 11.09 -10.15
CA LEU A 136 1.33 9.82 -9.81
C LEU A 136 2.69 9.68 -10.52
N GLY A 137 3.76 9.71 -9.73
CA GLY A 137 5.10 9.37 -10.19
C GLY A 137 5.32 7.85 -10.36
N ILE A 138 6.31 7.49 -11.17
CA ILE A 138 6.78 6.10 -11.32
C ILE A 138 8.22 6.03 -10.82
N SER A 139 8.61 4.93 -10.16
CA SER A 139 10.01 4.65 -9.81
C SER A 139 10.56 3.42 -10.54
N THR A 140 11.89 3.29 -10.57
CA THR A 140 12.59 2.10 -11.06
C THR A 140 12.69 0.96 -10.04
N CYS A 141 12.08 1.12 -8.85
CA CYS A 141 12.12 0.12 -7.79
C CYS A 141 11.56 -1.22 -8.25
N LYS A 142 12.25 -2.31 -7.91
CA LYS A 142 11.83 -3.69 -8.19
C LYS A 142 11.64 -4.43 -6.87
N ILE A 143 10.42 -4.39 -6.34
CA ILE A 143 10.02 -5.31 -5.27
C ILE A 143 9.53 -6.60 -5.93
N THR A 144 9.93 -7.74 -5.37
CA THR A 144 9.57 -9.05 -5.90
C THR A 144 8.05 -9.19 -5.95
N LYS A 145 7.54 -9.19 -7.18
CA LYS A 145 6.13 -9.27 -7.53
C LYS A 145 5.64 -10.71 -7.43
N VAL A 146 4.53 -10.91 -6.73
CA VAL A 146 3.41 -11.62 -7.35
C VAL A 146 2.54 -10.53 -8.00
N TYR A 147 2.92 -10.10 -9.21
CA TYR A 147 2.19 -9.28 -10.19
C TYR A 147 1.41 -7.98 -9.81
N VAL A 148 2.01 -6.78 -9.55
CA VAL A 148 1.17 -5.52 -9.48
C VAL A 148 1.86 -4.17 -9.82
N TYR A 149 1.26 -3.27 -10.62
CA TYR A 149 1.84 -2.00 -11.12
C TYR A 149 2.09 -0.95 -9.98
N PHE A 150 2.64 0.26 -10.21
CA PHE A 150 3.20 1.12 -9.14
C PHE A 150 2.58 2.53 -9.08
N ALA A 151 1.94 2.91 -7.97
CA ALA A 151 1.47 4.27 -7.63
C ALA A 151 2.30 4.82 -6.46
N CYS A 152 2.85 6.03 -6.62
CA CYS A 152 3.62 6.74 -5.60
C CYS A 152 2.72 7.53 -4.65
N LEU A 153 2.86 7.33 -3.33
CA LEU A 153 2.55 8.35 -2.31
C LEU A 153 3.81 8.57 -1.46
N TYR A 154 4.17 9.83 -1.15
CA TYR A 154 5.39 10.20 -0.43
C TYR A 154 5.06 10.80 0.95
N VAL A 155 5.93 10.57 1.94
CA VAL A 155 5.85 11.08 3.32
C VAL A 155 7.19 11.70 3.76
N SER A 156 7.09 12.82 4.49
CA SER A 156 7.99 13.95 4.80
C SER A 156 9.43 13.72 5.37
N HIS A 157 9.98 14.74 6.04
CA HIS A 157 11.13 15.56 5.65
C HIS A 157 12.52 15.08 6.14
N VAL A 158 12.66 13.86 6.68
CA VAL A 158 13.92 13.37 7.28
C VAL A 158 14.46 12.10 6.61
N ALA A 159 13.69 11.45 5.74
CA ALA A 159 14.16 10.34 4.93
C ALA A 159 13.50 10.38 3.55
N LYS A 160 14.31 10.40 2.49
CA LYS A 160 13.87 10.28 1.10
C LYS A 160 13.12 8.95 0.90
N GLN A 161 11.81 8.91 1.10
CA GLN A 161 11.08 7.64 1.24
C GLN A 161 9.80 7.60 0.42
N LEU A 162 9.70 6.60 -0.45
CA LEU A 162 8.58 6.41 -1.37
C LEU A 162 7.74 5.21 -0.95
N PHE A 163 6.44 5.41 -0.76
CA PHE A 163 5.50 4.32 -0.51
C PHE A 163 4.90 3.89 -1.84
N VAL A 164 5.07 2.60 -2.12
CA VAL A 164 4.57 1.96 -3.31
C VAL A 164 3.18 1.42 -3.00
N LEU A 165 2.18 2.01 -3.63
CA LEU A 165 0.86 1.42 -3.76
C LEU A 165 0.84 0.58 -5.02
N GLU A 166 0.52 -0.69 -4.85
CA GLU A 166 0.30 -1.61 -5.95
C GLU A 166 -0.84 -1.07 -6.85
N ILE A 167 -0.66 -1.01 -8.17
CA ILE A 167 -1.66 -0.67 -9.21
C ILE A 167 -2.18 -1.94 -9.87
#